data_AF-A0A444X5I5-F1
#
_entry.id   AF-A0A444X5I5-F1
#
_cell.length_a   1.000
_cell.length_b   1.000
_cell.length_c   1.000
_cell.angle_alpha   90.00
_cell.angle_beta   90.00
_cell.angle_gamma   90.00
#
_symmetry.space_group_name_H-M   'P 1'
#
loop_
_entity.id
_entity.type
_entity.pdbx_description
1 polymer ?
#
loop_
_entity_poly.entity_id
_entity_poly.type
_entity_poly.pdbx_seq_one_letter_code
_entity_poly.pdbx_strand_id
1 'polypeptide(L)'
;MIRKKACWEIRRYNGKRTCTVGTISQDHAKLDSNTIADAIRLLVEADPSIKVKSVIAEVQSRFNNTVSYCKAWLAKQKAVTKVFRDWKVSYQTLPVWLKAMTVKMPRSRVQIKMLPVYRESEEVQGVRVLHRIFWSFYLCIVAFIHYKPLVQVYSTHLYGKYKGTLLVVVAQDGNQNIVPIAFAIVEGETTDACYSRTEQEYNKNYQRLKERGEAYTQWCDDIGVERWVLVFDGGHRWGHMTTNLVECINSVLKGPRNLPVTAIVRSTFYRLNELFTRKSTEAHKRLRNGLRIQNL
;
A
#
# COMPACT_ATOMS: atom_id res chain seq x y z
N MET A 1 -43.78 -15.90 22.51
CA MET A 1 -45.16 -15.82 21.98
C MET A 1 -45.56 -17.20 21.50
N ILE A 2 -46.69 -17.74 21.95
CA ILE A 2 -47.28 -18.96 21.40
C ILE A 2 -48.77 -18.68 21.16
N ARG A 3 -49.27 -19.07 19.99
CA ARG A 3 -50.60 -18.76 19.47
C ARG A 3 -51.60 -19.84 19.91
N LYS A 4 -52.63 -19.47 20.67
CA LYS A 4 -53.90 -20.22 20.75
C LYS A 4 -55.04 -19.22 20.81
N LYS A 5 -55.90 -19.27 19.78
CA LYS A 5 -57.13 -18.49 19.55
C LYS A 5 -56.95 -17.06 19.02
N ALA A 6 -57.89 -16.66 18.18
CA ALA A 6 -57.86 -15.52 17.25
C ALA A 6 -58.04 -14.13 17.90
N CYS A 7 -57.62 -13.96 19.15
CA CYS A 7 -57.62 -12.68 19.84
C CYS A 7 -56.33 -12.55 20.64
N TRP A 8 -55.68 -11.40 20.57
CA TRP A 8 -54.48 -11.11 21.37
C TRP A 8 -54.89 -10.74 22.79
N GLU A 9 -54.29 -11.41 23.78
CA GLU A 9 -54.51 -11.12 25.20
C GLU A 9 -53.20 -10.61 25.81
N ILE A 10 -53.22 -9.39 26.35
CA ILE A 10 -52.04 -8.80 27.01
C ILE A 10 -51.90 -9.42 28.40
N ARG A 11 -50.99 -10.40 28.55
CA ARG A 11 -50.77 -11.09 29.83
C ARG A 11 -49.90 -10.32 30.84
N ARG A 12 -49.18 -9.29 30.40
CA ARG A 12 -48.29 -8.51 31.27
C ARG A 12 -48.11 -7.09 30.72
N TYR A 13 -48.46 -6.09 31.53
CA TYR A 13 -48.23 -4.67 31.25
C TYR A 13 -47.18 -4.14 32.24
N ASN A 14 -45.97 -3.83 31.75
CA ASN A 14 -44.85 -3.36 32.58
C ASN A 14 -44.85 -1.83 32.75
N GLY A 15 -46.01 -1.23 33.00
CA GLY A 15 -46.15 0.20 33.34
C GLY A 15 -45.62 1.18 32.28
N LYS A 16 -45.74 2.47 32.59
CA LYS A 16 -45.12 3.54 31.79
C LYS A 16 -43.62 3.48 32.03
N ARG A 17 -42.86 2.99 31.04
CA ARG A 17 -41.39 3.04 31.10
C ARG A 17 -40.94 4.50 31.05
N THR A 18 -40.55 5.06 32.18
CA THR A 18 -39.63 6.21 32.23
C THR A 18 -38.21 5.70 31.97
N CYS A 19 -37.99 5.13 30.78
CA CYS A 19 -36.62 4.98 30.29
C CYS A 19 -36.14 6.38 29.93
N THR A 20 -35.57 7.10 30.91
CA THR A 20 -34.64 8.17 30.61
C THR A 20 -33.52 7.55 29.80
N VAL A 21 -33.42 7.95 28.52
CA VAL A 21 -32.32 7.56 27.65
C VAL A 21 -31.04 8.06 28.33
N GLY A 22 -30.34 7.19 29.06
CA GLY A 22 -29.16 7.53 29.88
C GLY A 22 -27.95 7.98 29.07
N THR A 23 -28.06 7.99 27.75
CA THR A 23 -27.05 8.50 26.84
C THR A 23 -27.74 9.18 25.67
N ILE A 24 -27.92 10.50 25.74
CA ILE A 24 -28.26 11.30 24.56
C ILE A 24 -27.21 10.96 23.50
N SER A 25 -27.67 10.46 22.36
CA SER A 25 -26.82 10.27 21.18
C SER A 25 -26.08 11.57 20.90
N GLN A 26 -24.75 11.59 21.08
CA GLN A 26 -23.90 12.71 20.65
C GLN A 26 -23.92 12.90 19.12
N ASP A 27 -24.55 11.99 18.37
CA ASP A 27 -24.72 12.14 16.94
C ASP A 27 -25.81 13.16 16.62
N HIS A 28 -25.38 14.37 16.24
CA HIS A 28 -26.24 15.32 15.54
C HIS A 28 -26.75 14.68 14.24
N ALA A 29 -28.06 14.48 14.14
CA ALA A 29 -28.72 13.82 13.00
C ALA A 29 -28.50 14.55 11.65
N LYS A 30 -28.17 15.86 11.67
CA LYS A 30 -27.92 16.67 10.47
C LYS A 30 -26.45 16.71 10.04
N LEU A 31 -25.51 16.38 10.92
CA LEU A 31 -24.09 16.32 10.60
C LEU A 31 -23.72 14.89 10.22
N ASP A 32 -24.18 14.49 9.03
CA ASP A 32 -23.91 13.16 8.50
C ASP A 32 -22.46 13.04 7.99
N SER A 33 -22.03 11.80 7.75
CA SER A 33 -20.67 11.53 7.25
C SER A 33 -20.43 12.02 5.81
N ASN A 34 -21.47 12.32 5.03
CA ASN A 34 -21.32 12.86 3.68
C ASN A 34 -20.97 14.34 3.73
N THR A 35 -21.70 15.12 4.52
CA THR A 35 -21.45 16.55 4.75
C THR A 35 -20.05 16.78 5.33
N ILE A 36 -19.66 15.95 6.30
CA ILE A 36 -18.30 16.00 6.86
C ILE A 36 -17.26 15.67 5.78
N ALA A 37 -17.52 14.65 4.94
CA ALA A 37 -16.60 14.28 3.87
C ALA A 37 -16.37 15.41 2.85
N ASP A 38 -17.41 16.17 2.52
CA ASP A 38 -17.29 17.34 1.64
C ASP A 38 -16.49 18.47 2.30
N ALA A 39 -16.71 18.71 3.58
CA ALA A 39 -15.97 19.73 4.33
C ALA A 39 -14.47 19.41 4.38
N ILE A 40 -14.09 18.16 4.65
CA ILE A 40 -12.68 17.76 4.79
C ILE A 40 -12.02 17.37 3.47
N ARG A 41 -12.73 17.49 2.33
CA ARG A 41 -12.25 17.03 1.02
C ARG A 41 -10.88 17.60 0.67
N LEU A 42 -10.70 18.92 0.78
CA LEU A 42 -9.44 19.60 0.47
C LEU A 42 -8.31 19.21 1.43
N LEU A 43 -8.62 18.96 2.69
CA LEU A 43 -7.63 18.50 3.68
C LEU A 43 -7.15 17.09 3.35
N VAL A 44 -8.07 16.21 2.93
CA VAL A 44 -7.74 14.84 2.51
C VAL A 44 -6.98 14.82 1.18
N GLU A 45 -7.26 15.74 0.28
CA GLU A 45 -6.50 15.90 -0.96
C GLU A 45 -5.06 16.36 -0.71
N ALA A 46 -4.88 17.32 0.20
CA ALA A 46 -3.57 17.82 0.61
C ALA A 46 -2.77 16.78 1.41
N ASP A 47 -3.39 16.14 2.40
CA ASP A 47 -2.78 15.08 3.20
C ASP A 47 -3.75 13.89 3.41
N PRO A 48 -3.66 12.86 2.56
CA PRO A 48 -4.43 11.63 2.74
C PRO A 48 -4.11 10.88 4.05
N SER A 49 -2.94 11.14 4.65
CA SER A 49 -2.49 10.50 5.88
C SER A 49 -3.09 11.13 7.15
N ILE A 50 -3.86 12.23 7.00
CA ILE A 50 -4.46 12.99 8.11
C ILE A 50 -5.08 12.08 9.18
N LYS A 51 -4.67 12.26 10.43
CA LYS A 51 -5.17 11.44 11.54
C LYS A 51 -6.64 11.73 11.77
N VAL A 52 -7.43 10.70 12.11
CA VAL A 52 -8.86 10.87 12.43
C VAL A 52 -9.06 11.86 13.58
N LYS A 53 -8.16 11.90 14.56
CA LYS A 53 -8.19 12.92 15.63
C LYS A 53 -8.12 14.35 15.08
N SER A 54 -7.30 14.60 14.07
CA SER A 54 -7.22 15.91 13.40
C SER A 54 -8.49 16.21 12.61
N VAL A 55 -9.10 15.20 11.99
CA VAL A 55 -10.41 15.34 11.33
C VAL A 55 -11.49 15.73 12.35
N ILE A 56 -11.51 15.12 13.54
CA ILE A 56 -12.46 15.48 14.61
C ILE A 56 -12.25 16.93 15.05
N ALA A 57 -11.00 17.34 15.26
CA ALA A 57 -10.67 18.72 15.64
C ALA A 57 -11.11 19.73 14.59
N GLU A 58 -10.89 19.43 13.30
CA GLU A 58 -11.34 20.28 12.20
C GLU A 58 -12.86 20.41 12.16
N VAL A 59 -13.57 19.28 12.29
CA VAL A 59 -15.04 19.26 12.28
C VAL A 59 -15.59 20.06 13.47
N GLN A 60 -14.98 19.89 14.65
CA GLN A 60 -15.34 20.66 15.83
C GLN A 60 -15.12 22.16 15.61
N SER A 61 -14.00 22.55 14.99
CA SER A 61 -13.72 23.96 14.70
C SER A 61 -14.67 24.57 13.65
N ARG A 62 -15.09 23.80 12.63
CA ARG A 62 -15.95 24.32 11.56
C ARG A 62 -17.42 24.35 11.90
N PHE A 63 -17.89 23.35 12.62
CA PHE A 63 -19.31 23.11 12.85
C PHE A 63 -19.72 23.31 14.31
N ASN A 64 -18.78 23.67 15.20
CA ASN A 64 -18.99 23.78 16.64
C ASN A 64 -19.63 22.53 17.28
N ASN A 65 -19.41 21.36 16.67
CA ASN A 65 -20.00 20.09 17.08
C ASN A 65 -18.94 19.00 17.17
N THR A 66 -18.94 18.26 18.27
CA THR A 66 -18.06 17.10 18.45
C THR A 66 -18.66 15.89 17.76
N VAL A 67 -17.87 15.20 16.94
CA VAL A 67 -18.28 13.98 16.25
C VAL A 67 -17.58 12.75 16.82
N SER A 68 -18.29 11.62 16.80
CA SER A 68 -17.70 10.35 17.20
C SER A 68 -16.54 9.95 16.28
N TYR A 69 -15.59 9.19 16.84
CA TYR A 69 -14.45 8.68 16.08
C TYR A 69 -14.89 7.86 14.86
N CYS A 70 -15.88 6.99 15.01
CA CYS A 70 -16.41 6.16 13.92
C CYS A 70 -16.98 7.02 12.78
N LYS A 71 -17.74 8.08 13.11
CA LYS A 71 -18.31 9.00 12.12
C LYS A 71 -17.21 9.78 11.38
N ALA A 72 -16.22 10.30 12.09
CA ALA A 72 -15.08 10.98 11.48
C ALA A 72 -14.24 10.03 10.60
N TRP A 73 -14.04 8.79 11.03
CA TRP A 73 -13.35 7.78 10.22
C TRP A 73 -14.12 7.45 8.94
N LEU A 74 -15.43 7.23 9.02
CA LEU A 74 -16.29 6.99 7.85
C LEU A 74 -16.28 8.19 6.89
N ALA A 75 -16.38 9.41 7.43
CA ALA A 75 -16.31 10.62 6.62
C ALA A 75 -14.96 10.77 5.91
N LYS A 76 -13.85 10.46 6.60
CA LYS A 76 -12.52 10.41 5.98
C LYS A 76 -12.48 9.41 4.81
N GLN A 77 -13.00 8.19 5.00
CA GLN A 77 -13.03 7.18 3.92
C GLN A 77 -13.85 7.66 2.73
N LYS A 78 -15.00 8.31 2.96
CA LYS A 78 -15.83 8.92 1.90
C LYS A 78 -15.13 10.08 1.19
N ALA A 79 -14.39 10.91 1.92
CA ALA A 79 -13.60 11.97 1.30
C ALA A 79 -12.48 11.39 0.41
N VAL A 80 -11.81 10.33 0.87
CA VAL A 80 -10.79 9.61 0.07
C VAL A 80 -11.40 9.05 -1.21
N THR A 81 -12.57 8.42 -1.17
CA THR A 81 -13.22 7.90 -2.39
C THR A 81 -13.68 9.00 -3.34
N LYS A 82 -14.08 10.17 -2.82
CA LYS A 82 -14.41 11.35 -3.64
C LYS A 82 -13.18 11.92 -4.36
N VAL A 83 -12.03 11.98 -3.70
CA VAL A 83 -10.78 12.54 -4.27
C VAL A 83 -10.06 11.55 -5.18
N PHE A 84 -9.87 10.31 -4.72
CA PHE A 84 -9.01 9.31 -5.37
C PHE A 84 -9.78 8.25 -6.18
N ARG A 85 -11.10 8.43 -6.33
CA ARG A 85 -12.08 7.49 -6.90
C ARG A 85 -12.37 6.30 -5.99
N ASP A 86 -13.46 5.61 -6.33
CA ASP A 86 -13.85 4.40 -5.61
C ASP A 86 -12.80 3.29 -5.75
N TRP A 87 -12.69 2.47 -4.71
CA TRP A 87 -11.78 1.34 -4.66
C TRP A 87 -11.99 0.40 -5.84
N LYS A 88 -13.22 0.00 -6.17
CA LYS A 88 -13.49 -0.93 -7.28
C LYS A 88 -13.07 -0.33 -8.62
N VAL A 89 -13.43 0.92 -8.86
CA VAL A 89 -13.06 1.66 -10.08
C VAL A 89 -11.54 1.76 -10.20
N SER A 90 -10.82 1.93 -9.08
CA SER A 90 -9.36 2.00 -9.10
C SER A 90 -8.69 0.72 -9.61
N TYR A 91 -9.25 -0.46 -9.37
CA TYR A 91 -8.72 -1.71 -9.92
C TYR A 91 -9.02 -1.84 -11.42
N GLN A 92 -10.16 -1.32 -11.88
CA GLN A 92 -10.54 -1.33 -13.29
C GLN A 92 -9.69 -0.36 -14.12
N THR A 93 -9.36 0.81 -13.56
CA THR A 93 -8.57 1.84 -14.26
C THR A 93 -7.06 1.60 -14.18
N LEU A 94 -6.59 0.76 -13.25
CA LEU A 94 -5.17 0.50 -13.03
C LEU A 94 -4.43 0.01 -14.30
N PRO A 95 -4.93 -1.00 -15.04
CA PRO A 95 -4.27 -1.47 -16.26
C PRO A 95 -4.20 -0.38 -17.34
N VAL A 96 -5.26 0.43 -17.48
CA VAL A 96 -5.31 1.55 -18.44
C VAL A 96 -4.25 2.59 -18.10
N TRP A 97 -4.14 2.95 -16.82
CA TRP A 97 -3.14 3.92 -16.37
C TRP A 97 -1.71 3.39 -16.55
N LEU A 98 -1.45 2.13 -16.20
CA LEU A 98 -0.14 1.50 -16.39
C LEU A 98 0.26 1.42 -17.86
N LYS A 99 -0.70 1.09 -18.74
CA LYS A 99 -0.48 1.07 -20.19
C LYS A 99 -0.15 2.48 -20.72
N ALA A 100 -0.86 3.51 -20.25
CA ALA A 100 -0.54 4.89 -20.60
C ALA A 100 0.85 5.30 -20.08
N MET A 101 1.21 4.87 -18.87
CA MET A 101 2.53 5.13 -18.27
C MET A 101 3.65 4.45 -19.06
N THR A 102 3.51 3.20 -19.49
CA THR A 102 4.54 2.52 -20.28
C THR A 102 4.71 3.09 -21.68
N VAL A 103 3.67 3.70 -22.26
CA VAL A 103 3.78 4.49 -23.50
C VAL A 103 4.57 5.77 -23.26
N LYS A 104 4.32 6.47 -22.15
CA LYS A 104 5.03 7.72 -21.81
C LYS A 104 6.47 7.51 -21.35
N MET A 105 6.74 6.40 -20.68
CA MET A 105 8.08 6.00 -20.26
C MET A 105 8.39 4.60 -20.78
N PRO A 106 8.76 4.49 -22.07
CA PRO A 106 9.18 3.23 -22.66
C PRO A 106 10.29 2.59 -21.84
N ARG A 107 10.37 1.25 -21.84
CA ARG A 107 11.31 0.44 -21.06
C ARG A 107 11.04 0.35 -19.55
N SER A 108 10.02 1.04 -19.03
CA SER A 108 9.48 0.71 -17.70
C SER A 108 8.92 -0.71 -17.71
N ARG A 109 9.09 -1.45 -16.62
CA ARG A 109 8.63 -2.84 -16.49
C ARG A 109 7.37 -2.87 -15.64
N VAL A 110 6.31 -3.44 -16.19
CA VAL A 110 5.04 -3.67 -15.49
C VAL A 110 4.60 -5.09 -15.77
N GLN A 111 4.23 -5.82 -14.73
CA GLN A 111 3.63 -7.15 -14.84
C GLN A 111 2.36 -7.18 -14.00
N ILE A 112 1.28 -7.66 -14.59
CA ILE A 112 -0.02 -7.74 -13.93
C ILE A 112 -0.50 -9.18 -14.06
N LYS A 113 -0.74 -9.84 -12.93
CA LYS A 113 -1.38 -11.15 -12.87
C LYS A 113 -2.82 -10.97 -12.42
N MET A 114 -3.73 -11.29 -13.32
CA MET A 114 -5.17 -11.33 -13.06
C MET A 114 -5.63 -12.79 -13.02
N LEU A 115 -6.53 -13.12 -12.11
CA LEU A 115 -7.13 -14.45 -12.01
C LEU A 115 -8.60 -14.46 -12.45
N PRO A 116 -9.08 -15.55 -13.06
CA PRO A 116 -10.51 -15.77 -13.29
C PRO A 116 -11.26 -15.92 -11.97
N VAL A 117 -12.56 -15.61 -11.99
CA VAL A 117 -13.47 -15.85 -10.87
C VAL A 117 -14.36 -17.02 -11.22
N TYR A 118 -14.46 -18.00 -10.31
CA TYR A 118 -15.36 -19.15 -10.46
C TYR A 118 -16.57 -18.99 -9.56
N ARG A 119 -17.75 -19.36 -10.07
CA ARG A 119 -18.97 -19.56 -9.28
C ARG A 119 -19.40 -21.00 -9.50
N GLU A 120 -19.45 -21.79 -8.44
CA GLU A 120 -19.91 -23.19 -8.48
C GLU A 120 -19.21 -24.04 -9.57
N SER A 121 -17.94 -23.72 -9.86
CA SER A 121 -17.07 -24.35 -10.89
C SER A 121 -17.16 -23.78 -12.30
N GLU A 122 -18.07 -22.84 -12.57
CA GLU A 122 -18.10 -22.12 -13.84
C GLU A 122 -17.30 -20.82 -13.78
N GLU A 123 -16.45 -20.58 -14.77
CA GLU A 123 -15.74 -19.31 -14.91
C GLU A 123 -16.71 -18.19 -15.28
N VAL A 124 -16.79 -17.17 -14.43
CA VAL A 124 -17.57 -15.97 -14.70
C VAL A 124 -16.88 -15.15 -15.78
N GLN A 125 -17.43 -15.19 -17.00
CA GLN A 125 -16.88 -14.45 -18.13
C GLN A 125 -16.84 -12.94 -17.88
N GLY A 126 -15.76 -12.30 -18.33
CA GLY A 126 -15.55 -10.87 -18.21
C GLY A 126 -15.16 -10.37 -16.81
N VAL A 127 -15.13 -11.24 -15.79
CA VAL A 127 -14.71 -10.88 -14.44
C VAL A 127 -13.31 -11.44 -14.16
N ARG A 128 -12.40 -10.54 -13.81
CA ARG A 128 -11.02 -10.85 -13.46
C ARG A 128 -10.66 -10.14 -12.17
N VAL A 129 -9.97 -10.82 -11.27
CA VAL A 129 -9.48 -10.26 -10.01
C VAL A 129 -7.99 -9.98 -10.13
N LEU A 130 -7.57 -8.77 -9.74
CA LEU A 130 -6.15 -8.47 -9.62
C LEU A 130 -5.57 -9.31 -8.49
N HIS A 131 -4.64 -10.19 -8.84
CA HIS A 131 -3.99 -11.06 -7.88
C HIS A 131 -2.63 -10.52 -7.48
N ARG A 132 -1.78 -10.16 -8.47
CA ARG A 132 -0.47 -9.56 -8.21
C ARG A 132 -0.14 -8.50 -9.24
N ILE A 133 0.60 -7.48 -8.83
CA ILE A 133 1.16 -6.49 -9.75
C ILE A 133 2.59 -6.18 -9.33
N PHE A 134 3.47 -6.04 -10.32
CA PHE A 134 4.83 -5.55 -10.17
C PHE A 134 5.04 -4.36 -11.10
N TRP A 135 5.76 -3.34 -10.62
CA TRP A 135 6.20 -2.24 -11.46
C TRP A 135 7.57 -1.69 -11.05
N SER A 136 8.35 -1.30 -12.06
CA SER A 136 9.58 -0.53 -11.92
C SER A 136 9.68 0.47 -13.07
N PHE A 137 9.97 1.73 -12.74
CA PHE A 137 10.04 2.81 -13.72
C PHE A 137 11.39 2.81 -14.43
N TYR A 138 11.41 3.21 -15.71
CA TYR A 138 12.64 3.28 -16.51
C TYR A 138 13.79 4.02 -15.81
N LEU A 139 13.50 5.16 -15.16
CA LEU A 139 14.50 5.94 -14.42
C LEU A 139 15.14 5.13 -13.28
N CYS A 140 14.37 4.33 -12.56
CA CYS A 140 14.87 3.46 -11.50
C CYS A 140 15.78 2.36 -12.05
N ILE A 141 15.39 1.75 -13.19
CA ILE A 141 16.14 0.67 -13.83
C ILE A 141 17.52 1.17 -14.28
N VAL A 142 17.58 2.34 -14.92
CA VAL A 142 18.84 2.94 -15.37
C VAL A 142 19.67 3.40 -14.18
N ALA A 143 19.05 4.03 -13.19
CA ALA A 143 19.78 4.53 -12.03
C ALA A 143 20.45 3.42 -11.21
N PHE A 144 19.84 2.23 -11.13
CA PHE A 144 20.39 1.11 -10.38
C PHE A 144 21.76 0.64 -10.86
N ILE A 145 22.09 0.82 -12.15
CA ILE A 145 23.42 0.52 -12.72
C ILE A 145 24.53 1.32 -12.01
N HIS A 146 24.19 2.48 -11.46
CA HIS A 146 25.12 3.39 -10.77
C HIS A 146 25.00 3.32 -9.24
N TYR A 147 24.17 2.43 -8.71
CA TYR A 147 23.98 2.24 -7.28
C TYR A 147 24.84 1.11 -6.76
N LYS A 148 24.92 0.99 -5.43
CA LYS A 148 25.54 -0.19 -4.82
C LYS A 148 24.81 -1.45 -5.31
N PRO A 149 25.52 -2.57 -5.57
CA PRO A 149 24.93 -3.83 -6.03
C PRO A 149 24.23 -4.58 -4.88
N LEU A 150 23.42 -3.86 -4.11
CA LEU A 150 22.65 -4.36 -2.98
C LEU A 150 21.24 -3.76 -3.06
N VAL A 151 20.26 -4.63 -2.91
CA VAL A 151 18.86 -4.25 -2.80
C VAL A 151 18.30 -4.70 -1.47
N GLN A 152 17.42 -3.89 -0.88
CA GLN A 152 16.68 -4.27 0.32
C GLN A 152 15.19 -4.29 -0.02
N VAL A 153 14.50 -5.33 0.42
CA VAL A 153 13.07 -5.53 0.19
C VAL A 153 12.33 -5.41 1.52
N TYR A 154 11.20 -4.72 1.51
CA TYR A 154 10.32 -4.64 2.67
C TYR A 154 8.87 -4.79 2.28
N SER A 155 8.11 -5.40 3.17
CA SER A 155 6.69 -5.64 3.02
C SER A 155 5.87 -4.80 3.98
N THR A 156 4.82 -4.17 3.48
CA THR A 156 3.89 -3.45 4.35
C THR A 156 2.44 -3.69 3.98
N HIS A 157 1.62 -3.93 5.00
CA HIS A 157 0.20 -4.17 4.80
C HIS A 157 -0.52 -2.92 4.33
N LEU A 158 -1.36 -3.11 3.31
CA LEU A 158 -2.32 -2.12 2.85
C LEU A 158 -3.51 -2.07 3.82
N TYR A 159 -3.95 -0.87 4.14
CA TYR A 159 -5.03 -0.60 5.09
C TYR A 159 -6.37 -0.32 4.39
N GLY A 160 -6.39 -0.40 3.06
CA GLY A 160 -7.58 -0.17 2.24
C GLY A 160 -8.62 -1.28 2.31
N LYS A 161 -9.71 -1.10 1.57
CA LYS A 161 -10.81 -2.08 1.46
C LYS A 161 -10.34 -3.47 1.03
N TYR A 162 -9.39 -3.50 0.11
CA TYR A 162 -8.79 -4.72 -0.38
C TYR A 162 -7.45 -4.89 0.32
N LYS A 163 -7.40 -5.88 1.22
CA LYS A 163 -6.18 -6.26 1.94
C LYS A 163 -5.12 -6.73 0.94
N GLY A 164 -3.86 -6.59 1.33
CA GLY A 164 -2.71 -7.00 0.54
C GLY A 164 -1.44 -6.44 1.14
N THR A 165 -0.31 -6.78 0.53
CA THR A 165 1.01 -6.37 0.99
C THR A 165 1.73 -5.65 -0.14
N LEU A 166 2.11 -4.40 0.12
CA LEU A 166 2.97 -3.62 -0.76
C LEU A 166 4.43 -3.98 -0.44
N LEU A 167 5.09 -4.61 -1.39
CA LEU A 167 6.53 -4.80 -1.40
C LEU A 167 7.20 -3.57 -2.02
N VAL A 168 8.28 -3.12 -1.40
CA VAL A 168 9.11 -2.03 -1.89
C VAL A 168 10.55 -2.49 -1.89
N VAL A 169 11.21 -2.32 -3.04
CA VAL A 169 12.63 -2.57 -3.20
C VAL A 169 13.35 -1.22 -3.21
N VAL A 170 14.36 -1.09 -2.37
CA VAL A 170 15.23 0.08 -2.33
C VAL A 170 16.67 -0.30 -2.64
N ALA A 171 17.38 0.64 -3.23
CA ALA A 171 18.82 0.59 -3.40
C ALA A 171 19.45 1.86 -2.83
N GLN A 172 20.76 1.84 -2.65
CA GLN A 172 21.51 2.97 -2.13
C GLN A 172 22.50 3.50 -3.17
N ASP A 173 22.50 4.82 -3.37
CA ASP A 173 23.49 5.47 -4.25
C ASP A 173 24.86 5.62 -3.56
N GLY A 174 25.87 6.07 -4.31
CA GLY A 174 27.22 6.31 -3.78
C GLY A 174 27.28 7.35 -2.65
N ASN A 175 26.26 8.21 -2.53
CA ASN A 175 26.13 9.23 -1.49
C ASN A 175 25.25 8.79 -0.31
N GLN A 176 24.99 7.49 -0.19
CA GLN A 176 24.17 6.91 0.86
C GLN A 176 22.68 7.31 0.84
N ASN A 177 22.18 7.88 -0.26
CA ASN A 177 20.75 8.14 -0.39
C ASN A 177 20.02 6.83 -0.70
N ILE A 178 18.92 6.58 0.02
CA ILE A 178 18.03 5.45 -0.21
C ILE A 178 17.02 5.83 -1.30
N VAL A 179 16.94 5.04 -2.35
CA VAL A 179 16.07 5.29 -3.50
C VAL A 179 15.21 4.05 -3.77
N PRO A 180 13.87 4.18 -3.79
CA PRO A 180 12.99 3.11 -4.25
C PRO A 180 13.20 2.82 -5.73
N ILE A 181 13.37 1.54 -6.08
CA ILE A 181 13.65 1.09 -7.45
C ILE A 181 12.56 0.21 -8.05
N ALA A 182 11.79 -0.51 -7.22
CA ALA A 182 10.72 -1.37 -7.68
C ALA A 182 9.66 -1.56 -6.60
N PHE A 183 8.46 -1.94 -7.03
CA PHE A 183 7.31 -2.13 -6.17
C PHE A 183 6.49 -3.33 -6.61
N ALA A 184 5.81 -3.98 -5.68
CA ALA A 184 4.82 -4.98 -5.99
C ALA A 184 3.66 -4.97 -5.00
N ILE A 185 2.46 -5.35 -5.44
CA ILE A 185 1.36 -5.67 -4.54
C ILE A 185 1.09 -7.17 -4.67
N VAL A 186 1.18 -7.86 -3.54
CA VAL A 186 1.06 -9.30 -3.41
C VAL A 186 0.16 -9.67 -2.22
N GLU A 187 -0.18 -10.94 -2.10
CA GLU A 187 -1.04 -11.47 -1.03
C GLU A 187 -0.34 -11.43 0.34
N GLY A 188 0.97 -11.64 0.36
CA GLY A 188 1.76 -11.72 1.58
C GLY A 188 3.24 -11.87 1.29
N GLU A 189 4.05 -11.71 2.33
CA GLU A 189 5.49 -11.93 2.28
C GLU A 189 5.82 -13.42 2.42
N THR A 190 6.91 -13.86 1.80
CA THR A 190 7.43 -15.23 1.94
C THR A 190 8.92 -15.14 2.13
N THR A 191 9.35 -15.12 3.38
CA THR A 191 10.75 -14.87 3.76
C THR A 191 11.44 -16.06 4.42
N ASP A 192 10.71 -17.14 4.64
CA ASP A 192 11.18 -18.30 5.42
C ASP A 192 12.51 -18.84 4.86
N ALA A 193 12.64 -18.96 3.54
CA ALA A 193 13.88 -19.39 2.92
C ALA A 193 15.01 -18.34 3.06
N CYS A 194 14.72 -17.06 2.81
CA CYS A 194 15.75 -15.99 2.78
C CYS A 194 16.43 -15.77 4.13
N TYR A 195 15.67 -15.84 5.24
CA TYR A 195 16.20 -15.62 6.60
C TYR A 195 16.69 -16.91 7.30
N SER A 196 16.75 -18.04 6.58
CA SER A 196 17.22 -19.29 7.15
C SER A 196 18.63 -19.14 7.70
N ARG A 197 18.83 -19.51 8.97
CA ARG A 197 20.12 -19.34 9.68
C ARG A 197 20.98 -20.59 9.64
N THR A 198 20.39 -21.73 9.30
CA THR A 198 21.07 -23.01 9.15
C THR A 198 20.72 -23.63 7.81
N GLU A 199 21.60 -24.47 7.26
CA GLU A 199 21.33 -25.18 6.01
C GLU A 199 20.11 -26.11 6.13
N GLN A 200 19.90 -26.71 7.31
CA GLN A 200 18.73 -27.56 7.56
C GLN A 200 17.41 -26.77 7.48
N GLU A 201 17.38 -25.57 8.07
CA GLU A 201 16.23 -24.67 7.99
C GLU A 201 15.98 -24.24 6.54
N TYR A 202 17.05 -23.88 5.83
CA TYR A 202 16.98 -23.53 4.41
C TYR A 202 16.38 -24.67 3.58
N ASN A 203 16.91 -25.89 3.72
CA ASN A 203 16.44 -27.04 2.95
C ASN A 203 14.94 -27.31 3.18
N LYS A 204 14.46 -27.22 4.43
CA LYS A 204 13.04 -27.37 4.75
C LYS A 204 12.18 -26.27 4.12
N ASN A 205 12.62 -25.01 4.21
CA ASN A 205 11.89 -23.89 3.66
C ASN A 205 11.92 -23.87 2.12
N TYR A 206 13.01 -24.34 1.51
CA TYR A 206 13.16 -24.47 0.07
C TYR A 206 12.21 -25.55 -0.49
N GLN A 207 11.99 -26.67 0.20
CA GLN A 207 10.97 -27.65 -0.22
C GLN A 207 9.57 -27.04 -0.24
N ARG A 208 9.21 -26.26 0.77
CA ARG A 208 7.93 -25.53 0.79
C ARG A 208 7.81 -24.50 -0.34
N LEU A 209 8.93 -23.90 -0.74
CA LEU A 209 8.97 -23.00 -1.89
C LEU A 209 8.71 -23.77 -3.19
N LYS A 210 9.30 -24.96 -3.34
CA LYS A 210 9.11 -25.86 -4.49
C LYS A 210 7.65 -26.29 -4.64
N GLU A 211 6.98 -26.62 -3.54
CA GLU A 211 5.54 -26.96 -3.52
C GLU A 211 4.65 -25.83 -4.04
N ARG A 212 5.09 -24.56 -3.96
CA ARG A 212 4.34 -23.41 -4.50
C ARG A 212 4.49 -23.24 -6.01
N GLY A 213 5.50 -23.87 -6.62
CA GLY A 213 5.71 -23.88 -8.05
C GLY A 213 7.19 -23.88 -8.44
N GLU A 214 7.53 -24.78 -9.37
CA GLU A 214 8.91 -24.98 -9.84
C GLU A 214 9.54 -23.74 -10.47
N ALA A 215 8.73 -22.87 -11.08
CA ALA A 215 9.20 -21.62 -11.68
C ALA A 215 9.82 -20.66 -10.63
N TYR A 216 9.36 -20.70 -9.37
CA TYR A 216 9.93 -19.85 -8.31
C TYR A 216 11.31 -20.36 -7.88
N THR A 217 11.45 -21.67 -7.68
CA THR A 217 12.71 -22.28 -7.29
C THR A 217 13.76 -22.13 -8.39
N GLN A 218 13.38 -22.36 -9.64
CA GLN A 218 14.30 -22.20 -10.77
C GLN A 218 14.83 -20.76 -10.87
N TRP A 219 13.94 -19.77 -10.70
CA TRP A 219 14.37 -18.37 -10.69
C TRP A 219 15.31 -18.04 -9.51
N CYS A 220 15.07 -18.62 -8.33
CA CYS A 220 15.95 -18.46 -7.17
C CYS A 220 17.32 -19.14 -7.37
N ASP A 221 17.33 -20.30 -8.04
CA ASP A 221 18.56 -21.05 -8.33
C ASP A 221 19.43 -20.30 -9.34
N ASP A 222 18.81 -19.70 -10.37
CA ASP A 222 19.50 -18.89 -11.38
C ASP A 222 20.21 -17.66 -10.79
N ILE A 223 19.76 -17.16 -9.63
CA ILE A 223 20.39 -16.04 -8.92
C ILE A 223 21.66 -16.48 -8.19
N GLY A 224 21.69 -17.70 -7.67
CA GLY A 224 22.70 -18.19 -6.73
C GLY A 224 22.29 -17.95 -5.27
N VAL A 225 22.33 -19.01 -4.46
CA VAL A 225 21.85 -19.03 -3.08
C VAL A 225 22.61 -18.04 -2.19
N GLU A 226 23.90 -17.83 -2.49
CA GLU A 226 24.81 -16.92 -1.79
C GLU A 226 24.40 -15.46 -1.88
N ARG A 227 23.52 -15.10 -2.83
CA ARG A 227 23.10 -13.70 -3.06
C ARG A 227 21.81 -13.32 -2.37
N TRP A 228 21.04 -14.27 -1.87
CA TRP A 228 19.71 -14.00 -1.31
C TRP A 228 19.37 -14.77 -0.02
N VAL A 229 20.18 -15.77 0.37
CA VAL A 229 19.97 -16.56 1.60
C VAL A 229 21.01 -16.21 2.66
N LEU A 230 20.54 -15.90 3.87
CA LEU A 230 21.38 -15.45 4.98
C LEU A 230 22.47 -16.47 5.39
N VAL A 231 22.19 -17.77 5.44
CA VAL A 231 23.20 -18.77 5.85
C VAL A 231 24.35 -18.90 4.85
N PHE A 232 24.14 -18.52 3.58
CA PHE A 232 25.12 -18.67 2.51
C PHE A 232 25.73 -17.34 2.06
N ASP A 233 25.37 -16.20 2.67
CA ASP A 233 25.80 -14.86 2.25
C ASP A 233 27.27 -14.52 2.60
N GLY A 234 27.93 -15.38 3.38
CA GLY A 234 29.30 -15.20 3.83
C GLY A 234 29.53 -13.93 4.67
N GLY A 235 28.47 -13.31 5.19
CA GLY A 235 28.51 -12.07 5.97
C GLY A 235 28.68 -10.78 5.16
N HIS A 236 28.58 -10.82 3.82
CA HIS A 236 28.84 -9.65 2.97
C HIS A 236 27.69 -8.64 3.01
N ARG A 237 27.82 -7.58 3.82
CA ARG A 237 26.79 -6.54 3.96
C ARG A 237 27.13 -5.18 3.34
N TRP A 238 28.19 -5.08 2.54
CA TRP A 238 28.55 -3.85 1.79
C TRP A 238 28.56 -2.56 2.64
N GLY A 239 28.99 -2.65 3.91
CA GLY A 239 29.03 -1.55 4.88
C GLY A 239 27.71 -1.24 5.58
N HIS A 240 26.66 -2.05 5.39
CA HIS A 240 25.38 -1.90 6.07
C HIS A 240 25.33 -2.71 7.36
N MET A 241 25.27 -2.02 8.51
CA MET A 241 25.07 -2.68 9.81
C MET A 241 23.62 -3.07 10.07
N THR A 242 22.65 -2.36 9.47
CA THR A 242 21.21 -2.54 9.76
C THR A 242 20.46 -3.06 8.53
N THR A 243 19.48 -3.94 8.77
CA THR A 243 18.60 -4.53 7.75
C THR A 243 17.40 -3.64 7.42
N ASN A 244 17.35 -2.40 7.91
CA ASN A 244 16.10 -1.66 8.06
C ASN A 244 16.07 -0.28 7.36
N LEU A 245 16.96 -0.02 6.40
CA LEU A 245 17.00 1.29 5.71
C LEU A 245 15.67 1.57 5.00
N VAL A 246 15.09 0.52 4.44
CA VAL A 246 13.78 0.54 3.77
C VAL A 246 12.62 0.99 4.69
N GLU A 247 12.78 0.98 6.02
CA GLU A 247 11.76 1.51 6.94
C GLU A 247 11.57 3.02 6.79
N CYS A 248 12.60 3.76 6.36
CA CYS A 248 12.41 5.18 6.07
C CYS A 248 11.39 5.37 4.93
N ILE A 249 11.37 4.46 3.95
CA ILE A 249 10.41 4.49 2.83
C ILE A 249 9.01 4.09 3.29
N ASN A 250 8.87 3.27 4.32
CA ASN A 250 7.58 3.01 4.94
C ASN A 250 6.90 4.27 5.44
N SER A 251 7.67 5.16 6.07
CA SER A 251 7.15 6.45 6.55
C SER A 251 6.65 7.31 5.39
N VAL A 252 7.37 7.31 4.25
CA VAL A 252 6.97 8.01 3.01
C VAL A 252 5.68 7.42 2.42
N LEU A 253 5.49 6.10 2.52
CA LEU A 253 4.34 5.39 1.95
C LEU A 253 3.17 5.26 2.93
N LYS A 254 3.28 5.75 4.16
CA LYS A 254 2.24 5.62 5.20
C LYS A 254 0.91 6.25 4.79
N GLY A 255 0.94 7.40 4.12
CA GLY A 255 -0.27 8.03 3.56
C GLY A 255 -0.91 7.21 2.44
N PRO A 256 -0.16 6.88 1.38
CA PRO A 256 -0.64 6.07 0.26
C PRO A 256 -1.25 4.71 0.64
N ARG A 257 -0.83 4.05 1.73
CA ARG A 257 -1.38 2.73 2.13
C ARG A 257 -2.90 2.68 2.35
N ASN A 258 -3.51 3.83 2.62
CA ASN A 258 -4.96 3.96 2.80
C ASN A 258 -5.68 4.39 1.51
N LEU A 259 -4.97 4.51 0.39
CA LEU A 259 -5.51 4.99 -0.87
C LEU A 259 -5.84 3.87 -1.86
N PRO A 260 -6.78 4.11 -2.79
CA PRO A 260 -7.05 3.21 -3.91
C PRO A 260 -5.79 2.78 -4.67
N VAL A 261 -5.76 1.55 -5.20
CA VAL A 261 -4.53 0.96 -5.77
C VAL A 261 -3.92 1.82 -6.89
N THR A 262 -4.76 2.39 -7.76
CA THR A 262 -4.31 3.33 -8.79
C THR A 262 -3.68 4.58 -8.19
N ALA A 263 -4.19 5.09 -7.08
CA ALA A 263 -3.60 6.24 -6.39
C ALA A 263 -2.26 5.88 -5.73
N ILE A 264 -2.09 4.66 -5.20
CA ILE A 264 -0.81 4.16 -4.72
C ILE A 264 0.22 4.19 -5.85
N VAL A 265 -0.07 3.53 -6.98
CA VAL A 265 0.87 3.47 -8.11
C VAL A 265 1.17 4.87 -8.65
N ARG A 266 0.16 5.72 -8.83
CA ARG A 266 0.35 7.13 -9.23
C ARG A 266 1.24 7.89 -8.26
N SER A 267 1.06 7.71 -6.96
CA SER A 267 1.88 8.38 -5.95
C SER A 267 3.35 7.95 -6.04
N THR A 268 3.62 6.67 -6.31
CA THR A 268 5.02 6.20 -6.52
C THR A 268 5.64 6.84 -7.74
N PHE A 269 4.88 6.97 -8.84
CA PHE A 269 5.33 7.61 -10.07
C PHE A 269 5.67 9.09 -9.86
N TYR A 270 4.72 9.89 -9.35
CA TYR A 270 4.94 11.32 -9.20
C TYR A 270 6.05 11.66 -8.22
N ARG A 271 6.13 10.94 -7.08
CA ARG A 271 7.19 11.15 -6.08
C ARG A 271 8.57 10.80 -6.63
N LEU A 272 8.70 9.70 -7.38
CA LEU A 272 9.98 9.33 -7.98
C LEU A 272 10.36 10.30 -9.11
N ASN A 273 9.41 10.71 -9.94
CA ASN A 273 9.67 11.69 -10.99
C ASN A 273 10.15 13.03 -10.42
N GLU A 274 9.52 13.51 -9.34
CA GLU A 274 9.95 14.71 -8.61
C GLU A 274 11.37 14.53 -8.03
N LEU A 275 11.65 13.38 -7.40
CA LEU A 275 12.97 13.07 -6.85
C LEU A 275 14.05 13.12 -7.92
N PHE A 276 13.85 12.44 -9.05
CA PHE A 276 14.82 12.41 -10.16
C PHE A 276 14.98 13.79 -10.81
N THR A 277 13.89 14.54 -10.97
CA THR A 277 13.94 15.91 -11.50
C THR A 277 14.77 16.81 -10.59
N ARG A 278 14.54 16.76 -9.27
CA ARG A 278 15.29 17.53 -8.29
C ARG A 278 16.78 17.17 -8.29
N LYS A 279 17.11 15.87 -8.28
CA LYS A 279 18.50 15.39 -8.33
C LYS A 279 19.20 15.79 -9.63
N SER A 280 18.50 15.75 -10.75
CA SER A 280 19.02 16.24 -12.03
C SER A 280 19.36 17.73 -11.96
N THR A 281 18.44 18.58 -11.47
CA THR A 281 18.70 20.03 -11.32
C THR A 281 19.88 20.32 -10.40
N GLU A 282 19.99 19.58 -9.29
CA GLU A 282 21.12 19.70 -8.36
C GLU A 282 22.44 19.33 -9.04
N ALA A 283 22.48 18.22 -9.78
CA ALA A 283 23.66 17.80 -10.52
C ALA A 283 24.09 18.85 -11.57
N HIS A 284 23.14 19.40 -12.33
CA HIS A 284 23.43 20.46 -13.31
C HIS A 284 23.94 21.75 -12.64
N LYS A 285 23.46 22.08 -11.43
CA LYS A 285 23.98 23.22 -10.65
C LYS A 285 25.41 22.96 -10.17
N ARG A 286 25.72 21.75 -9.68
CA ARG A 286 27.07 21.36 -9.26
C ARG A 286 28.06 21.41 -10.43
N LEU A 287 27.67 20.90 -11.60
CA LEU A 287 28.48 20.96 -12.83
C LEU A 287 28.75 22.41 -13.26
N ARG A 288 27.73 23.28 -13.24
CA ARG A 288 27.88 24.72 -13.55
C ARG A 288 28.81 25.45 -12.58
N ASN A 289 28.85 25.03 -11.32
CA ASN A 289 29.70 25.61 -10.28
C ASN A 289 31.14 25.04 -10.27
N GLY A 290 31.55 24.29 -11.30
CA GLY A 290 32.91 23.76 -11.42
C GLY A 290 33.25 22.59 -10.48
N LEU A 291 32.29 22.12 -9.68
CA LEU A 291 32.43 20.89 -8.90
C LEU A 291 32.31 19.71 -9.86
N ARG A 292 33.45 19.24 -10.39
CA ARG A 292 33.52 17.94 -11.05
C ARG A 292 33.07 16.88 -10.05
N ILE A 293 32.06 16.11 -10.44
CA ILE A 293 31.74 14.85 -9.77
C ILE A 293 33.03 14.03 -9.88
N GLN A 294 33.76 13.87 -8.76
CA GLN A 294 34.88 12.93 -8.73
C GLN A 294 34.30 11.58 -9.14
N ASN A 295 34.86 11.04 -10.22
CA ASN A 295 34.43 9.76 -10.77
C ASN A 295 34.43 8.70 -9.66
N LEU A 296 33.36 7.91 -9.63
CA LEU A 296 33.22 6.68 -8.86
C LEU A 296 34.39 5.72 -9.14
#